data_AF-A0A835C5Q7-F1
#
_entry.id   AF-A0A835C5Q7-F1
#
_cell.length_a   1.000
_cell.length_b   1.000
_cell.length_c   1.000
_cell.angle_alpha   90.00
_cell.angle_beta   90.00
_cell.angle_gamma   90.00
#
_symmetry.space_group_name_H-M   'P 1'
#
loop_
_entity.id
_entity.type
_entity.pdbx_description
1 polymer ?
#
loop_
_entity_poly.entity_id
_entity_poly.type
_entity_poly.pdbx_seq_one_letter_code
_entity_poly.pdbx_strand_id
1 'polypeptide(L)'
;MIELVDGVSKKGIGQWRKVKGDYFSASIRTAVHLKDKWRNLVRACKATNTSRKKANVQKATEVIVTRLRHRILALEAKHHKKK
;
A
#
# COMPACT_ATOMS: atom_id res chain seq x y z
N MET A 1 9.06 -1.27 -0.61
CA MET A 1 7.63 -0.92 -0.87
C MET A 1 6.92 -2.03 -1.63
N ILE A 2 7.59 -2.72 -2.56
CA ILE A 2 7.05 -3.92 -3.24
C ILE A 2 6.65 -4.99 -2.20
N GLU A 3 7.53 -5.24 -1.21
CA GLU A 3 7.25 -6.16 -0.09
C GLU A 3 5.99 -5.81 0.72
N LEU A 4 5.63 -4.53 0.81
CA LEU A 4 4.39 -4.11 1.46
C LEU A 4 3.18 -4.54 0.64
N VAL A 5 3.24 -4.38 -0.69
CA VAL A 5 2.18 -4.83 -1.59
C VAL A 5 2.06 -6.35 -1.59
N ASP A 6 3.18 -7.07 -1.58
CA ASP A 6 3.17 -8.53 -1.49
C ASP A 6 2.65 -9.03 -0.14
N GLY A 7 3.10 -8.44 0.96
CA GLY A 7 2.62 -8.78 2.29
C GLY A 7 1.13 -8.53 2.46
N VAL A 8 0.62 -7.39 1.99
CA VAL A 8 -0.82 -7.11 1.99
C VAL A 8 -1.58 -8.05 1.06
N SER A 9 -1.02 -8.41 -0.09
CA SER A 9 -1.61 -9.37 -1.02
C SER A 9 -1.75 -10.77 -0.42
N LYS A 10 -0.79 -11.22 0.41
CA LYS A 10 -0.82 -12.56 1.02
C LYS A 10 -1.59 -12.61 2.35
N LYS A 11 -1.48 -11.58 3.19
CA LYS A 11 -2.07 -11.56 4.54
C LYS A 11 -3.41 -10.83 4.61
N GLY A 12 -3.69 -9.95 3.65
CA GLY A 12 -4.88 -9.11 3.63
C GLY A 12 -4.69 -7.74 4.30
N ILE A 13 -5.50 -6.78 3.87
CA ILE A 13 -5.55 -5.43 4.45
C ILE A 13 -6.05 -5.53 5.90
N GLY A 14 -5.35 -4.86 6.82
CA GLY A 14 -5.67 -4.90 8.26
C GLY A 14 -4.75 -5.82 9.07
N GLN A 15 -4.09 -6.80 8.44
CA GLN A 15 -3.19 -7.75 9.13
C GLN A 15 -1.77 -7.19 9.29
N TRP A 16 -1.64 -5.92 9.70
CA TRP A 16 -0.37 -5.18 9.69
C TRP A 16 0.70 -5.76 10.61
N ARG A 17 0.30 -6.37 11.74
CA ARG A 17 1.25 -7.10 12.62
C ARG A 17 1.85 -8.33 11.91
N LYS A 18 1.03 -9.10 11.19
CA LYS A 18 1.49 -10.27 10.42
C LYS A 18 2.36 -9.84 9.24
N VAL A 19 1.96 -8.78 8.54
CA VAL A 19 2.79 -8.20 7.45
C VAL A 19 4.13 -7.70 8.00
N LYS A 20 4.15 -7.04 9.17
CA LYS A 20 5.40 -6.62 9.82
C LYS A 20 6.27 -7.84 10.14
N GLY A 21 5.71 -8.86 10.79
CA GLY A 21 6.44 -10.06 11.20
C GLY A 21 7.09 -10.78 10.03
N ASP A 22 6.35 -10.98 8.94
CA ASP A 22 6.79 -11.86 7.86
C ASP A 22 7.62 -11.14 6.79
N TYR A 23 7.42 -9.83 6.60
CA TYR A 23 8.04 -9.06 5.50
C TYR A 23 8.94 -7.92 5.96
N PHE A 24 8.84 -7.51 7.24
CA PHE A 24 9.58 -6.36 7.77
C PHE A 24 10.13 -6.66 9.16
N SER A 25 10.50 -7.92 9.44
CA SER A 25 10.95 -8.38 10.76
C SER A 25 12.10 -7.53 11.29
N ALA A 26 13.12 -7.30 10.46
CA ALA A 26 14.33 -6.52 10.75
C ALA A 26 14.17 -4.99 10.56
N SER A 27 13.00 -4.51 10.12
CA SER A 27 12.80 -3.08 9.90
C SER A 27 12.42 -2.36 11.20
N ILE A 28 12.93 -1.13 11.37
CA ILE A 28 12.45 -0.19 12.40
C ILE A 28 10.97 0.21 12.22
N ARG A 29 10.38 -0.12 11.07
CA ARG A 29 8.98 0.23 10.78
C ARG A 29 8.03 -0.57 11.65
N THR A 30 7.10 0.13 12.30
CA THR A 30 6.02 -0.46 13.08
C THR A 30 4.85 -0.88 12.17
N ALA A 31 3.96 -1.72 12.69
CA ALA A 31 2.72 -2.08 11.99
C ALA A 31 1.87 -0.83 11.62
N VAL A 32 1.92 0.21 12.45
CA VAL A 32 1.25 1.50 12.19
C VAL A 32 1.88 2.20 10.98
N HIS A 33 3.21 2.26 10.90
CA HIS A 33 3.90 2.82 9.74
C HIS A 33 3.51 2.10 8.43
N LEU A 34 3.30 0.78 8.47
CA LEU A 34 2.86 0.01 7.30
C LEU A 34 1.42 0.35 6.91
N LYS A 35 0.50 0.46 7.87
CA LYS A 35 -0.89 0.90 7.65
C LYS A 35 -0.93 2.28 7.00
N ASP A 36 -0.18 3.23 7.54
CA ASP A 36 -0.14 4.60 7.03
C ASP A 36 0.48 4.68 5.64
N LYS A 37 1.55 3.92 5.40
CA LYS A 37 2.17 3.83 4.08
C LYS A 37 1.22 3.21 3.05
N TRP A 38 0.46 2.17 3.43
CA TRP A 38 -0.58 1.59 2.56
C TRP A 38 -1.66 2.61 2.21
N ARG A 39 -2.19 3.34 3.22
CA ARG A 39 -3.19 4.39 2.98
C ARG A 39 -2.66 5.45 2.01
N ASN A 40 -1.42 5.88 2.18
CA ASN A 40 -0.79 6.86 1.29
C ASN A 40 -0.60 6.31 -0.13
N LEU A 41 -0.24 5.03 -0.28
CA LEU A 41 -0.15 4.34 -1.58
C LEU A 41 -1.50 4.31 -2.29
N VAL A 42 -2.57 3.89 -1.61
CA VAL A 42 -3.92 3.86 -2.17
C VAL A 42 -4.38 5.25 -2.59
N ARG A 43 -4.15 6.27 -1.75
CA ARG A 43 -4.46 7.67 -2.09
C ARG A 43 -3.73 8.13 -3.34
N ALA A 44 -2.45 7.80 -3.48
CA ALA A 44 -1.66 8.15 -4.66
C ALA A 44 -2.20 7.44 -5.92
N CYS A 45 -2.52 6.14 -5.84
CA CYS A 45 -3.14 5.40 -6.95
C CYS A 45 -4.50 5.97 -7.39
N LYS A 46 -5.32 6.44 -6.42
CA LYS A 46 -6.61 7.09 -6.72
C LYS A 46 -6.42 8.50 -7.30
N ALA A 47 -5.47 9.29 -6.77
CA ALA A 47 -5.17 10.63 -7.25
C ALA A 47 -4.66 10.64 -8.69
N THR A 48 -3.89 9.63 -9.11
CA THR A 48 -3.49 9.47 -10.52
C THR A 48 -4.65 9.16 -11.48
N ASN A 49 -5.89 9.01 -10.99
CA ASN A 49 -7.10 8.87 -11.83
C ASN A 49 -7.83 10.20 -12.02
N THR A 50 -7.57 11.17 -11.14
CA THR A 50 -8.21 12.48 -11.14
C THR A 50 -7.10 13.51 -11.35
N SER A 51 -6.93 14.00 -12.59
CA SER A 51 -5.80 14.79 -13.10
C SER A 51 -5.47 16.12 -12.38
N ARG A 52 -5.82 16.33 -11.11
CA ARG A 52 -5.83 17.64 -10.46
C ARG A 52 -4.90 17.83 -9.26
N LYS A 53 -4.10 16.84 -8.84
CA LYS A 53 -3.08 17.05 -7.79
C LYS A 53 -1.92 16.06 -7.94
N LYS A 54 -0.77 16.53 -8.44
CA LYS A 54 0.51 15.92 -8.11
C LYS A 54 0.71 16.14 -6.61
N ALA A 55 0.18 15.22 -5.79
CA ALA A 55 0.59 15.17 -4.39
C ALA A 55 2.12 15.04 -4.36
N ASN A 56 2.79 15.66 -3.39
CA ASN A 56 4.23 15.49 -3.18
C ASN A 56 4.49 14.04 -2.75
N VAL A 57 4.51 13.14 -3.74
CA VAL A 57 4.68 11.72 -3.58
C VAL A 57 6.17 11.46 -3.72
N GLN A 58 6.77 10.85 -2.70
CA GLN A 58 8.16 10.41 -2.75
C GLN A 58 8.40 9.61 -4.04
N LYS A 59 9.50 9.86 -4.75
CA LYS A 59 9.81 9.24 -6.05
C LYS A 59 9.73 7.71 -6.05
N ALA A 60 10.17 7.08 -4.96
CA ALA A 60 10.04 5.63 -4.77
C ALA A 60 8.58 5.15 -4.67
N THR A 61 7.66 6.00 -4.20
CA THR A 61 6.22 5.71 -4.15
C THR A 61 5.59 5.90 -5.53
N GLU A 62 6.04 6.87 -6.31
CA GLU A 62 5.60 7.10 -7.69
C GLU A 62 5.92 5.90 -8.59
N VAL A 63 7.14 5.37 -8.53
CA VAL A 63 7.54 4.15 -9.27
C VAL A 63 6.61 2.97 -8.95
N ILE A 64 6.24 2.82 -7.69
CA ILE A 64 5.35 1.73 -7.23
C ILE A 64 3.93 1.95 -7.69
N VAL A 65 3.42 3.18 -7.61
CA VAL A 65 2.10 3.54 -8.12
C VAL A 65 2.03 3.23 -9.61
N THR A 66 3.03 3.62 -10.42
CA THR A 66 3.04 3.32 -11.86
C THR A 66 3.03 1.81 -12.13
N ARG A 67 3.85 1.02 -11.43
CA ARG A 67 4.01 -0.41 -11.72
C ARG A 67 2.90 -1.30 -11.14
N LEU A 68 2.38 -0.97 -9.96
CA LEU A 68 1.49 -1.85 -9.18
C LEU A 68 0.09 -1.26 -8.96
N ARG A 69 -0.27 -0.18 -9.67
CA ARG A 69 -1.55 0.52 -9.52
C ARG A 69 -2.76 -0.40 -9.46
N HIS A 70 -2.95 -1.20 -10.51
CA HIS A 70 -4.13 -2.06 -10.66
C HIS A 70 -4.20 -3.09 -9.53
N ARG A 71 -3.04 -3.63 -9.12
CA ARG A 71 -2.95 -4.59 -8.02
C ARG A 71 -3.33 -3.95 -6.69
N ILE A 72 -2.83 -2.75 -6.40
CA ILE A 72 -3.16 -2.01 -5.16
C ILE A 72 -4.66 -1.70 -5.11
N LEU A 73 -5.24 -1.19 -6.20
CA LEU A 73 -6.67 -0.87 -6.26
C LEU A 73 -7.55 -2.12 -6.17
N ALA A 74 -7.15 -3.22 -6.81
CA ALA A 74 -7.88 -4.48 -6.73
C ALA A 74 -7.88 -5.08 -5.31
N LEU A 75 -6.75 -4.98 -4.60
CA LEU A 75 -6.67 -5.40 -3.19
C LEU A 75 -7.60 -4.56 -2.32
N GLU A 76 -7.60 -3.24 -2.52
CA GLU A 76 -8.48 -2.32 -1.78
C GLU A 76 -9.97 -2.61 -2.05
N ALA A 77 -10.35 -2.82 -3.32
CA ALA A 77 -11.72 -3.14 -3.68
C ALA A 77 -12.19 -4.48 -3.08
N LYS A 78 -11.31 -5.49 -3.04
CA LYS A 78 -11.59 -6.79 -2.40
C LYS A 78 -11.78 -6.66 -0.89
N HIS A 79 -11.07 -5.75 -0.22
CA HIS A 79 -11.24 -5.53 1.21
C HIS A 79 -12.60 -4.90 1.55
N HIS A 80 -13.04 -3.92 0.77
CA HIS A 80 -14.35 -3.28 0.96
C HIS A 80 -15.55 -4.22 0.76
N LYS A 81 -15.40 -5.31 -0.02
CA LYS A 81 -16.47 -6.32 -0.20
C LYS A 81 -16.53 -7.37 0.92
N LYS A 82 -15.53 -7.43 1.81
CA LYS A 82 -15.42 -8.44 2.87
C LYS A 82 -15.73 -7.89 4.27
N LYS A 83 -16.16 -6.63 4.36
CA LYS A 83 -16.44 -5.92 5.61
C LYS A 83 -17.90 -5.52 5.62
#